data_AF-A0A2R6ML36-F1
#
_entry.id   AF-A0A2R6ML36-F1
#
_cell.length_a   1.000
_cell.length_b   1.000
_cell.length_c   1.000
_cell.angle_alpha   90.00
_cell.angle_beta   90.00
_cell.angle_gamma   90.00
#
_symmetry.space_group_name_H-M   'P 1'
#
loop_
_entity.id
_entity.type
_entity.pdbx_description
1 polymer ?
#
loop_
_entity_poly.entity_id
_entity_poly.type
_entity_poly.pdbx_seq_one_letter_code
_entity_poly.pdbx_strand_id
1 'polypeptide(L)'
;MVSADRSTADPGALGRAHAATDGALYGHADGGWTTIDGVQKRVVDVTYTGTRAEAAGGVYAVTAGGTLLSQSDGGWRDHPLGLRSVRAIVAPPDRNSV
;
A
#
# COMPACT_ATOMS: atom_id res chain seq x y z
N MET A 1 6.32 9.62 -0.90
CA MET A 1 6.89 8.30 -1.26
C MET A 1 6.11 7.71 -2.42
N VAL A 2 6.67 6.74 -3.15
CA VAL A 2 5.96 5.95 -4.17
C VAL A 2 6.37 4.48 -3.99
N SER A 3 5.42 3.56 -4.07
CA SER A 3 5.64 2.11 -3.97
C SER A 3 4.76 1.39 -4.99
N ALA A 4 5.37 0.52 -5.78
CA ALA A 4 4.71 -0.20 -6.86
C ALA A 4 4.57 -1.68 -6.54
N ASP A 5 3.42 -2.26 -6.89
CA ASP A 5 3.22 -3.70 -6.84
C ASP A 5 3.93 -4.34 -8.03
N ARG A 6 5.13 -4.87 -7.76
CA ARG A 6 5.98 -5.51 -8.77
C ARG A 6 5.29 -6.68 -9.50
N SER A 7 4.26 -7.29 -8.91
CA SER A 7 3.56 -8.41 -9.53
C SER A 7 2.73 -7.98 -10.74
N THR A 8 2.29 -6.72 -10.75
CA THR A 8 1.41 -6.14 -11.78
C THR A 8 2.12 -5.18 -12.74
N ALA A 9 3.39 -4.88 -12.51
CA ALA A 9 4.18 -3.99 -13.35
C ALA A 9 4.84 -4.72 -14.52
N ASP A 10 5.01 -3.99 -15.63
CA ASP A 10 5.75 -4.41 -16.82
C ASP A 10 6.87 -3.39 -17.14
N PRO A 11 7.89 -3.76 -17.94
CA PRO A 11 8.96 -2.83 -18.30
C PRO A 11 8.42 -1.53 -18.92
N GLY A 12 8.71 -0.40 -18.27
CA GLY A 12 8.27 0.93 -18.71
C GLY A 12 6.81 1.29 -18.37
N ALA A 13 6.07 0.41 -17.69
CA ALA A 13 4.68 0.64 -17.30
C ALA A 13 4.44 0.33 -15.82
N LEU A 14 3.82 1.28 -15.12
CA LEU A 14 3.34 1.03 -13.76
C LEU A 14 2.03 0.21 -13.85
N GLY A 15 2.00 -0.91 -13.14
CA GLY A 15 0.75 -1.59 -12.80
C GLY A 15 0.07 -0.91 -11.62
N ARG A 16 -0.41 -1.69 -10.67
CA ARG A 16 -0.91 -1.16 -9.40
C ARG A 16 0.23 -0.50 -8.62
N ALA A 17 0.00 0.73 -8.15
CA ALA A 17 0.97 1.43 -7.31
C ALA A 17 0.26 2.37 -6.33
N HIS A 18 1.00 2.85 -5.33
CA HIS A 18 0.54 3.86 -4.38
C HIS A 18 1.60 4.93 -4.20
N ALA A 19 1.15 6.17 -4.05
CA ALA A 19 2.00 7.32 -3.76
C ALA A 19 1.40 8.09 -2.58
N ALA A 20 2.26 8.61 -1.71
CA ALA A 20 1.83 9.41 -0.57
C ALA A 20 2.59 10.73 -0.49
N THR A 21 1.85 11.78 -0.15
CA THR A 21 2.35 13.09 0.28
C THR A 21 2.13 13.25 1.80
N ASP A 22 2.39 14.43 2.34
CA ASP A 22 2.23 14.66 3.79
C ASP A 22 0.77 14.53 4.29
N GLY A 23 -0.22 14.57 3.39
CA GLY A 23 -1.64 14.50 3.78
C GLY A 23 -2.55 13.72 2.84
N ALA A 24 -2.04 13.13 1.76
CA ALA A 24 -2.85 12.39 0.80
C ALA A 24 -2.19 11.08 0.39
N LEU A 25 -3.03 10.08 0.14
CA LEU A 25 -2.66 8.82 -0.49
C LEU A 25 -3.31 8.77 -1.88
N TYR A 26 -2.56 8.29 -2.86
CA TYR A 26 -3.00 8.11 -4.23
C TYR A 26 -2.83 6.65 -4.63
N GLY A 27 -3.79 6.12 -5.39
CA GLY A 27 -3.71 4.83 -6.04
C GLY A 27 -3.45 4.99 -7.54
N HIS A 28 -2.58 4.15 -8.10
CA HIS A 28 -2.43 4.00 -9.53
C HIS A 28 -3.11 2.71 -9.97
N ALA A 29 -4.03 2.81 -10.91
CA ALA A 29 -4.70 1.71 -11.59
C ALA A 29 -5.14 2.18 -12.97
N ASP A 30 -5.28 1.25 -13.92
CA ASP A 30 -5.80 1.54 -15.27
C ASP A 30 -5.07 2.70 -15.98
N GLY A 31 -3.76 2.83 -15.72
CA GLY A 31 -2.88 3.86 -16.30
C GLY A 31 -3.03 5.27 -15.72
N GLY A 32 -3.81 5.43 -14.64
CA GLY A 32 -4.08 6.73 -14.02
C GLY A 32 -3.86 6.73 -12.52
N TRP A 33 -3.58 7.93 -11.98
CA TRP A 33 -3.54 8.17 -10.54
C TRP A 33 -4.85 8.78 -10.06
N THR A 34 -5.40 8.26 -8.97
CA THR A 34 -6.58 8.80 -8.29
C THR A 34 -6.29 9.01 -6.82
N THR A 35 -6.88 10.05 -6.23
CA THR A 35 -6.81 10.27 -4.78
C THR A 35 -7.63 9.22 -4.06
N ILE A 36 -7.10 8.68 -2.97
CA ILE A 36 -7.81 7.76 -2.09
C ILE A 36 -8.42 8.56 -0.95
N ASP A 37 -9.76 8.57 -0.90
CA ASP A 37 -10.50 9.20 0.18
C ASP A 37 -10.36 8.42 1.50
N GLY A 38 -10.56 9.12 2.62
CA GLY A 38 -10.51 8.53 3.96
C GLY A 38 -9.10 8.33 4.55
N VAL A 39 -8.03 8.54 3.79
CA VAL A 39 -6.64 8.48 4.28
C VAL A 39 -6.02 9.88 4.33
N GLN A 40 -6.22 10.58 5.44
CA GLN A 40 -5.72 11.95 5.69
C GLN A 40 -4.50 11.99 6.63
N LYS A 41 -3.83 10.84 6.81
CA LYS A 41 -2.67 10.69 7.68
C LYS A 41 -1.40 10.66 6.84
N ARG A 42 -0.28 11.12 7.40
CA ARG A 42 1.04 11.04 6.77
C ARG A 42 1.50 9.58 6.64
N VAL A 43 1.20 8.96 5.51
CA VAL A 43 1.68 7.63 5.13
C VAL A 43 3.17 7.72 4.80
N VAL A 44 3.97 6.86 5.41
CA VAL A 44 5.43 6.81 5.23
C VAL A 44 5.87 5.65 4.36
N ASP A 45 5.09 4.57 4.30
CA ASP A 45 5.39 3.40 3.49
C ASP A 45 4.14 2.60 3.10
N VAL A 46 4.21 1.87 1.98
CA VAL A 46 3.17 0.99 1.45
C VAL A 46 3.80 -0.32 0.96
N THR A 47 3.24 -1.45 1.40
CA THR A 47 3.64 -2.80 0.99
C THR A 47 2.47 -3.59 0.44
N TYR A 48 2.79 -4.52 -0.45
CA TYR A 48 1.84 -5.42 -1.11
C TYR A 48 2.10 -6.85 -0.63
N THR A 49 1.04 -7.65 -0.51
CA THR A 49 1.12 -9.11 -0.34
C THR A 49 0.68 -9.83 -1.61
N GLY A 50 0.87 -11.15 -1.66
CA GLY A 50 0.51 -11.98 -2.80
C GLY A 50 1.68 -12.28 -3.75
N THR A 51 1.42 -13.16 -4.73
CA THR A 51 2.38 -13.55 -5.77
C THR A 51 1.85 -13.14 -7.15
N ARG A 52 2.69 -13.18 -8.20
CA ARG A 52 2.25 -12.91 -9.58
C ARG A 52 1.21 -13.93 -10.08
N ALA A 53 1.12 -15.10 -9.46
CA ALA A 53 0.15 -16.14 -9.81
C ALA A 53 -1.22 -15.92 -9.14
N GLU A 54 -1.27 -15.23 -8.01
CA GLU A 54 -2.52 -14.87 -7.33
C GLU A 54 -3.02 -13.52 -7.86
N ALA A 55 -4.34 -13.38 -8.02
CA ALA A 55 -4.94 -12.08 -8.28
C ALA A 55 -4.48 -11.09 -7.20
N ALA A 56 -4.17 -9.85 -7.60
CA ALA A 56 -3.45 -8.84 -6.81
C ALA A 56 -3.73 -8.92 -5.31
N GLY A 57 -2.71 -9.24 -4.50
CA GLY A 57 -2.91 -9.46 -3.07
C GLY A 57 -3.19 -8.19 -2.27
N GLY A 58 -3.14 -8.32 -0.94
CA GLY A 58 -3.50 -7.25 -0.02
C GLY A 58 -2.56 -6.04 -0.09
N VAL A 59 -3.07 -4.88 0.30
CA VAL A 59 -2.27 -3.65 0.44
C VAL A 59 -2.32 -3.17 1.86
N TYR A 60 -1.13 -2.89 2.37
CA TYR A 60 -0.93 -2.34 3.69
C TYR A 60 -0.10 -1.06 3.59
N ALA A 61 -0.46 -0.08 4.39
CA ALA A 61 0.32 1.15 4.52
C ALA A 61 0.60 1.40 6.00
N VAL A 62 1.62 2.19 6.30
CA VAL A 62 1.88 2.62 7.66
C VAL A 62 2.08 4.12 7.73
N THR A 63 1.55 4.73 8.78
CA THR A 63 1.68 6.17 9.01
C THR A 63 2.88 6.48 9.91
N ALA A 64 3.41 7.70 9.82
CA ALA A 64 4.48 8.18 10.71
C ALA A 64 4.10 8.07 12.21
N GLY A 65 2.80 8.18 12.50
CA GLY A 65 2.20 8.08 13.84
C GLY A 65 1.95 6.65 14.33
N GLY A 66 2.39 5.63 13.59
CA GLY A 66 2.27 4.23 14.01
C GLY A 66 0.86 3.65 13.86
N THR A 67 0.10 4.09 12.85
CA THR A 67 -1.14 3.41 12.44
C THR A 67 -0.83 2.52 11.24
N LEU A 68 -1.11 1.22 11.36
CA LEU A 68 -1.20 0.33 10.21
C LEU A 68 -2.53 0.56 9.51
N LEU A 69 -2.52 0.66 8.20
CA LEU A 69 -3.70 0.75 7.36
C LEU A 69 -3.80 -0.51 6.52
N SER A 70 -4.97 -1.14 6.47
CA SER A 70 -5.24 -2.29 5.60
C SER A 70 -6.33 -1.94 4.59
N GLN A 71 -6.08 -2.16 3.30
CA GLN A 71 -7.11 -1.99 2.25
C GLN A 71 -8.09 -3.18 2.26
N SER A 72 -9.37 -2.88 2.14
CA SER A 72 -10.46 -3.84 1.95
C SER A 72 -11.46 -3.31 0.92
N ASP A 73 -12.46 -4.10 0.56
CA ASP A 73 -13.52 -3.69 -0.37
C ASP A 73 -14.31 -2.46 0.12
N GLY A 74 -14.38 -2.28 1.45
CA GLY A 74 -15.00 -1.10 2.07
C GLY A 74 -14.07 0.09 2.25
N GLY A 75 -12.88 0.07 1.64
CA GLY A 75 -11.84 1.08 1.80
C GLY A 75 -10.79 0.72 2.86
N TRP A 76 -10.07 1.74 3.32
CA TRP A 76 -8.95 1.58 4.26
C TRP A 76 -9.43 1.52 5.71
N ARG A 77 -8.86 0.59 6.47
CA ARG A 77 -9.12 0.42 7.91
C ARG A 77 -7.88 0.72 8.74
N ASP A 78 -8.09 1.42 9.85
CA ASP A 78 -7.05 1.80 10.81
C ASP A 78 -6.78 0.69 11.85
N HIS A 79 -5.51 0.46 12.13
CA HIS A 79 -5.03 -0.42 13.19
C HIS A 79 -3.89 0.28 13.95
N PRO A 80 -4.18 0.97 15.07
CA PRO A 80 -3.14 1.62 15.87
C PRO A 80 -2.15 0.60 16.45
N LEU A 81 -0.85 0.83 16.24
CA LEU A 81 0.22 -0.06 16.74
C LEU A 81 0.86 0.43 18.04
N GLY A 82 0.58 1.67 18.47
CA GLY A 82 1.23 2.28 19.63
C GLY A 82 2.71 2.64 19.42
N LEU A 83 3.20 2.58 18.18
CA LEU A 83 4.57 2.94 17.82
C LEU A 83 4.69 4.43 17.47
N ARG A 84 5.90 4.98 17.58
CA ARG A 84 6.22 6.35 17.15
C ARG A 84 7.34 6.31 16.13
N SER A 85 7.41 7.34 15.29
CA SER A 85 8.52 7.54 14.35
C SER A 85 8.71 6.36 13.37
N VAL A 86 7.62 5.73 12.96
CA VAL A 86 7.67 4.64 11.99
C VAL A 86 8.24 5.15 10.67
N ARG A 87 9.07 4.33 10.02
CA ARG A 87 9.77 4.68 8.77
C ARG A 87 9.42 3.76 7.61
N ALA A 88 9.07 2.51 7.88
CA ALA A 88 8.82 1.51 6.86
C ALA A 88 7.93 0.38 7.39
N ILE A 89 7.32 -0.35 6.47
CA ILE A 89 6.67 -1.64 6.72
C ILE A 89 7.13 -2.63 5.66
N VAL A 90 7.26 -3.90 6.05
CA VAL A 90 7.49 -4.98 5.10
C VAL A 90 6.46 -6.07 5.34
N ALA A 91 5.85 -6.54 4.26
CA ALA A 91 5.07 -7.76 4.29
C ALA A 91 5.87 -8.84 3.55
N PRO A 92 6.29 -9.93 4.21
CA PRO A 92 6.92 -11.03 3.52
C PRO A 92 5.93 -11.68 2.53
N PRO A 93 6.41 -12.24 1.41
CA PRO A 93 5.57 -13.06 0.55
C PRO A 93 5.02 -14.24 1.36
N ASP A 94 3.77 -14.61 1.10
CA ASP A 94 3.15 -15.75 1.77
C ASP A 94 3.97 -17.02 1.47
N ARG A 95 4.48 -17.66 2.52
CA ARG A 95 5.36 -18.84 2.39
C ARG A 95 4.57 -20.13 2.18
N ASN A 96 3.25 -20.08 2.27
CA ASN A 96 2.37 -21.25 2.12
C ASN A 96 1.66 -21.33 0.76
N SER A 97 1.88 -20.38 -0.16
CA SER A 97 1.40 -20.48 -1.54
C SER A 97 2.34 -21.39 -2.35
N VAL A 98 2.13 -22.72 -2.29
CA VAL A 98 2.78 -23.72 -3.15
C VAL A 98 1.74 -24.48 -3.94
#